data_AF-A0A7C7RJP0-F1
#
_entry.id   AF-A0A7C7RJP0-F1
#
_cell.length_a   1.000
_cell.length_b   1.000
_cell.length_c   1.000
_cell.angle_alpha   90.00
_cell.angle_beta   90.00
_cell.angle_gamma   90.00
#
_symmetry.space_group_name_H-M   'P 1'
#
loop_
_entity.id
_entity.type
_entity.pdbx_description
1 polymer ?
#
loop_
_entity_poly.entity_id
_entity_poly.type
_entity_poly.pdbx_seq_one_letter_code
_entity_poly.pdbx_strand_id
1 'polypeptide(L)' 'MFERLREGLNRFINKISTTELKAEDLQPILWELKLLLIENDVALVVADRICEEIEKRLVGLKVKRLENKKRIVQETLKKA' A
#
# COMPACT_ATOMS: atom_id res chain seq x y z
N MET A 1 -19.85 -4.11 -0.98
CA MET A 1 -18.80 -4.58 -0.04
C MET A 1 -17.41 -4.24 -0.57
N PHE A 2 -17.03 -4.73 -1.77
CA PHE A 2 -15.73 -4.44 -2.41
C PHE A 2 -15.42 -2.97 -2.73
N GLU A 3 -16.44 -2.11 -2.86
CA GLU A 3 -16.23 -0.69 -3.19
C GLU A 3 -15.54 0.07 -2.05
N ARG A 4 -15.87 -0.24 -0.79
CA ARG A 4 -15.24 0.38 0.38
C ARG A 4 -13.77 -0.03 0.52
N LEU A 5 -13.48 -1.31 0.27
CA LEU A 5 -12.11 -1.82 0.18
C LEU A 5 -11.33 -1.10 -0.92
N ARG A 6 -11.92 -0.96 -2.11
CA ARG A 6 -11.30 -0.26 -3.25
C ARG A 6 -11.04 1.22 -2.95
N GLU A 7 -11.96 1.92 -2.31
CA GLU A 7 -11.77 3.31 -1.89
C GLU A 7 -10.69 3.46 -0.82
N GLY A 8 -10.64 2.54 0.15
CA GLY A 8 -9.60 2.49 1.17
C GLY A 8 -8.20 2.27 0.59
N LEU A 9 -8.09 1.34 -0.34
CA LEU A 9 -6.84 1.07 -1.07
C LEU A 9 -6.40 2.28 -1.91
N ASN A 10 -7.34 2.96 -2.59
CA ASN A 10 -7.01 4.19 -3.32
C ASN A 10 -6.50 5.30 -2.38
N ARG A 11 -7.10 5.45 -1.19
CA ARG A 11 -6.62 6.39 -0.17
C ARG A 11 -5.23 6.03 0.34
N PHE A 12 -4.97 4.74 0.59
CA PHE A 12 -3.66 4.22 0.98
C PHE A 12 -2.59 4.53 -0.08
N ILE A 13 -2.88 4.26 -1.35
CA ILE A 13 -1.97 4.53 -2.48
C ILE A 13 -1.67 6.03 -2.60
N ASN A 14 -2.69 6.88 -2.45
CA ASN A 14 -2.52 8.33 -2.49
C ASN A 14 -1.65 8.84 -1.35
N LYS A 15 -1.90 8.41 -0.09
CA LYS A 15 -1.08 8.76 1.09
C LYS A 15 0.40 8.40 0.88
N ILE A 16 0.68 7.19 0.42
CA ILE A 16 2.06 6.72 0.11
C ILE A 16 2.69 7.47 -1.08
N SER A 17 1.87 8.04 -1.96
CA SER A 17 2.35 8.82 -3.10
C SER A 17 2.70 10.26 -2.70
N THR A 18 1.96 10.85 -1.76
CA THR A 18 2.13 12.25 -1.33
C THR A 18 3.08 12.42 -0.15
N THR A 19 3.15 11.45 0.77
CA THR A 19 3.99 11.55 1.97
C THR A 19 5.42 11.09 1.68
N GLU A 20 6.42 11.78 2.24
CA GLU A 20 7.80 11.28 2.25
C GLU A 20 7.84 9.93 2.96
N LEU A 21 8.34 8.89 2.29
CA LEU A 21 8.30 7.52 2.79
C LEU A 21 9.38 7.27 3.85
N LYS A 22 9.39 8.01 4.96
CA LYS A 22 10.19 7.63 6.13
C LYS A 22 9.53 6.40 6.78
N ALA A 23 10.34 5.50 7.35
CA ALA A 23 9.84 4.26 7.95
C ALA A 23 8.82 4.54 9.06
N GLU A 24 9.02 5.65 9.77
CA GLU A 24 8.15 6.18 10.83
C GLU A 24 6.76 6.58 10.30
N ASP A 25 6.69 7.17 9.10
CA ASP A 25 5.42 7.56 8.47
C ASP A 25 4.67 6.37 7.85
N LEU A 26 5.36 5.25 7.60
CA LEU A 26 4.77 4.08 6.96
C LEU A 26 3.91 3.25 7.92
N GLN A 27 4.36 3.12 9.17
CA GLN A 27 3.69 2.36 10.22
C GLN A 27 2.22 2.75 10.44
N PRO A 28 1.86 4.03 10.64
CA PRO A 28 0.45 4.40 10.81
C PRO A 28 -0.38 4.13 9.55
N ILE A 29 0.20 4.28 8.36
CA ILE A 29 -0.49 4.05 7.08
C ILE A 29 -0.76 2.55 6.85
N LEU A 30 0.19 1.68 7.21
CA LEU A 30 0.03 0.23 7.16
C LEU A 30 -0.96 -0.29 8.20
N TRP A 31 -1.02 0.34 9.37
CA TRP A 31 -2.01 0.03 10.40
C TRP A 31 -3.44 0.30 9.92
N GLU A 32 -3.68 1.46 9.30
CA GLU A 32 -4.98 1.77 8.69
C GLU A 32 -5.37 0.74 7.62
N LEU A 33 -4.42 0.31 6.78
CA LEU A 33 -4.65 -0.73 5.77
C LEU A 33 -5.04 -2.07 6.42
N LYS A 34 -4.36 -2.45 7.49
CA LYS A 34 -4.62 -3.70 8.21
C LYS A 34 -6.04 -3.75 8.77
N LEU A 35 -6.46 -2.68 9.43
CA LEU A 35 -7.82 -2.55 9.96
C LEU A 35 -8.85 -2.69 8.83
N LEU A 36 -8.62 -2.01 7.71
CA LEU A 36 -9.49 -2.06 6.55
C LEU A 36 -9.58 -3.46 5.93
N LEU A 37 -8.50 -4.24 5.92
CA LEU A 37 -8.52 -5.63 5.46
C LEU A 37 -9.37 -6.50 6.39
N ILE A 38 -9.18 -6.38 7.71
CA ILE A 38 -9.93 -7.14 8.72
C ILE A 38 -11.44 -6.80 8.66
N GLU A 39 -11.79 -5.52 8.50
CA GLU A 39 -13.18 -5.06 8.32
C GLU A 39 -13.87 -5.65 7.08
N ASN A 40 -13.10 -6.13 6.10
CA ASN A 40 -13.61 -6.74 4.87
C ASN A 40 -13.46 -8.28 4.88
N ASP A 41 -13.51 -8.90 6.07
CA ASP A 41 -13.43 -10.35 6.29
C ASP A 41 -12.11 -10.99 5.80
N VAL A 42 -11.02 -10.23 5.75
CA VAL A 42 -9.67 -10.78 5.53
C VAL A 42 -9.12 -11.28 6.86
N ALA A 43 -8.72 -12.55 6.91
CA ALA A 43 -8.12 -13.13 8.10
C ALA A 43 -6.87 -12.35 8.54
N LEU A 44 -6.67 -12.21 9.86
CA LEU A 44 -5.55 -11.45 10.45
C LEU A 44 -4.19 -11.88 9.85
N VAL A 45 -3.95 -13.18 9.72
CA VAL A 45 -2.72 -13.74 9.15
C VAL A 45 -2.50 -13.30 7.69
N VAL A 46 -3.58 -13.18 6.92
CA VAL A 46 -3.52 -12.72 5.53
C VAL A 46 -3.29 -11.21 5.49
N ALA A 47 -3.97 -10.44 6.35
CA ALA A 47 -3.76 -9.00 6.47
C ALA A 47 -2.31 -8.67 6.89
N ASP A 48 -1.76 -9.40 7.86
CA ASP A 48 -0.35 -9.31 8.28
C ASP A 48 0.60 -9.53 7.10
N ARG A 49 0.42 -10.63 6.38
CA ARG A 49 1.25 -10.97 5.23
C ARG A 49 1.18 -9.94 4.10
N ILE A 50 0.01 -9.34 3.88
CA ILE A 50 -0.18 -8.25 2.90
C ILE A 50 0.58 -7.00 3.36
N CYS A 51 0.44 -6.60 4.62
CA CYS A 51 1.14 -5.44 5.17
C CYS A 51 2.68 -5.61 5.12
N GLU A 52 3.20 -6.79 5.47
CA GLU A 52 4.64 -7.09 5.39
C GLU A 52 5.19 -7.02 3.96
N GLU A 53 4.46 -7.59 2.98
CA GLU A 53 4.86 -7.53 1.57
C GLU A 53 4.86 -6.08 1.05
N ILE A 54 3.87 -5.29 1.45
CA ILE A 54 3.78 -3.88 1.06
C ILE A 54 4.92 -3.08 1.70
N GLU A 55 5.22 -3.29 2.98
CA GLU A 55 6.35 -2.66 3.66
C GLU A 55 7.68 -2.95 2.95
N LYS A 56 7.97 -4.24 2.68
CA LYS A 56 9.17 -4.65 1.94
C LYS A 56 9.29 -3.99 0.58
N ARG A 57 8.18 -3.93 -0.18
CA ARG A 57 8.15 -3.31 -1.51
C ARG A 57 8.29 -1.80 -1.46
N LEU A 58 7.69 -1.13 -0.47
CA LEU A 58 7.74 0.32 -0.34
C LEU A 58 9.11 0.82 0.15
N VAL A 59 9.74 0.10 1.08
CA VAL A 59 11.13 0.36 1.50
C VAL A 59 12.09 0.16 0.33
N GLY A 60 11.90 -0.90 -0.49
CA GLY A 60 12.70 -1.14 -1.69
C GLY A 60 12.46 -0.15 -2.85
N LEU A 61 11.22 0.31 -3.04
CA LEU A 61 10.86 1.32 -4.06
C LEU A 61 11.38 2.73 -3.72
N LYS A 62 11.68 3.00 -2.46
CA LYS A 62 12.27 4.26 -1.99
C LYS A 62 13.60 4.58 -2.69
N VAL A 63 14.37 3.56 -3.08
CA VAL A 63 15.66 3.72 -3.79
C VAL A 63 15.47 4.11 -5.26
N LYS A 64 14.30 3.87 -5.86
CA LYS A 64 14.00 4.19 -7.27
C LYS A 64 13.18 5.48 -7.47
N ARG A 65 12.66 6.10 -6.42
CA ARG A 65 11.62 7.15 -6.50
C ARG A 65 12.16 8.59 -6.44
N LEU A 66 12.94 8.98 -7.45
CA LEU A 66 13.00 10.41 -7.83
C LEU A 66 12.23 10.73 -9.11
N GLU A 67 11.92 9.78 -10.00
CA GLU A 67 11.19 10.13 -11.23
C GLU A 67 10.06 9.14 -11.57
N ASN A 68 8.86 9.71 -11.70
CA ASN A 68 7.70 9.15 -12.42
C ASN A 68 6.94 7.95 -11.78
N LYS A 69 6.43 8.18 -10.56
CA LYS A 69 5.50 7.29 -9.81
C LYS A 69 4.29 6.78 -10.63
N LYS A 70 3.72 7.55 -11.56
CA LYS A 70 2.53 7.14 -12.33
C LYS A 70 2.79 6.07 -13.39
N ARG A 71 3.94 6.14 -14.07
CA ARG A 71 4.22 5.33 -15.26
C ARG A 71 4.62 3.90 -14.89
N ILE A 72 5.37 3.75 -13.80
CA ILE A 72 5.83 2.44 -13.29
C ILE A 72 4.66 1.60 -12.76
N VAL A 73 3.69 2.25 -12.10
CA VAL A 73 2.51 1.56 -11.55
C VAL A 73 1.63 0.99 -12.67
N GLN A 74 1.43 1.74 -13.76
CA GLN A 74 0.67 1.25 -14.91
C GLN A 74 1.35 0.09 -15.64
N GLU A 75 2.67 0.13 -15.82
CA GLU A 75 3.43 -0.94 -16.47
C GLU A 75 3.42 -2.24 -15.64
N THR A 76 3.50 -2.12 -14.31
CA THR A 76 3.53 -3.28 -13.41
C THR A 76 2.17 -3.98 -13.36
N LEU A 77 1.07 -3.21 -13.39
CA LEU A 77 -0.29 -3.74 -13.43
C LEU A 77 -0.65 -4.41 -14.77
N LYS A 78 0.09 -4.14 -15.85
CA LYS A 78 -0.19 -4.68 -17.19
C LYS A 78 0.55 -5.98 -17.50
N LYS A 79 1.53 -6.35 -16.67
CA LYS A 79 2.37 -7.56 -16.81
C LYS A 79 2.05 -8.65 -15.78
N ALA A 80 1.16 -8.38 -14.83
CA ALA A 80 0.61 -9.35 -13.89
C ALA A 80 -0.77 -9.80 -14.40
#